data_AF-E2ABH9-F1
#
_entry.id   AF-E2ABH9-F1
#
_cell.length_a   1.000
_cell.length_b   1.000
_cell.length_c   1.000
_cell.angle_alpha   90.00
_cell.angle_beta   90.00
_cell.angle_gamma   90.00
#
_symmetry.space_group_name_H-M   'P 1'
#
loop_
_entity.id
_entity.type
_entity.pdbx_description
1 polymer ?
#
loop_
_entity_poly.entity_id
_entity_poly.type
_entity_poly.pdbx_seq_one_letter_code
_entity_poly.pdbx_strand_id
1 'polypeptide(L)'
;MKCNILKKRLRKSNAILETVFNKDQRNFMIYNTQKGTSWSADTITKALKLYVACGQKGYEEVRRQNLPYPSIRTLQHRIQGLKFKPGIFEDIFHLLKIKIQMFNSEEKHAVLLIDEINQT
;
A
#
# COMPACT_ATOMS: atom_id res chain seq x y z
N MET A 1 14.40 -8.29 -40.58
CA MET A 1 14.30 -6.92 -40.00
C MET A 1 13.12 -6.72 -39.03
N LYS A 2 11.87 -7.13 -39.35
CA LYS A 2 10.68 -6.94 -38.48
C LYS A 2 10.78 -7.60 -37.08
N CYS A 3 11.40 -8.77 -36.96
CA CYS A 3 11.55 -9.49 -35.69
C CYS A 3 12.38 -8.72 -34.65
N ASN A 4 13.43 -8.00 -35.07
CA ASN A 4 14.26 -7.20 -34.16
C ASN A 4 13.52 -5.97 -33.61
N ILE A 5 12.65 -5.36 -34.44
CA ILE A 5 11.80 -4.24 -34.01
C ILE A 5 10.77 -4.71 -32.98
N LEU A 6 10.16 -5.89 -33.19
CA LEU A 6 9.22 -6.49 -32.24
C LEU A 6 9.89 -6.81 -30.90
N LYS A 7 11.09 -7.43 -30.93
CA LYS A 7 11.88 -7.69 -29.71
C LYS A 7 12.22 -6.41 -28.95
N LYS A 8 12.58 -5.34 -29.66
CA LYS A 8 12.88 -4.03 -29.05
C LYS A 8 11.64 -3.41 -28.39
N ARG A 9 10.47 -3.46 -29.06
CA ARG A 9 9.20 -2.97 -28.51
C ARG A 9 8.78 -3.77 -27.27
N LEU A 10 8.87 -5.10 -27.34
CA LEU A 10 8.53 -5.98 -26.21
C LEU A 10 9.39 -5.68 -24.98
N ARG A 11 10.71 -5.51 -25.16
CA ARG A 11 11.62 -5.12 -24.07
C ARG A 11 11.23 -3.79 -23.44
N LYS A 12 10.87 -2.79 -24.26
CA LYS A 12 10.44 -1.47 -23.78
C LYS A 12 9.14 -1.58 -22.97
N SER A 13 8.15 -2.31 -23.47
CA SER A 13 6.89 -2.52 -22.74
C SER A 13 7.10 -3.27 -21.42
N ASN A 14 7.94 -4.30 -21.41
CA ASN A 14 8.28 -5.02 -20.18
C ASN A 14 8.94 -4.10 -19.16
N ALA A 15 9.88 -3.25 -19.58
CA ALA A 15 10.52 -2.29 -18.69
C ALA A 15 9.49 -1.33 -18.05
N ILE A 16 8.51 -0.84 -18.81
CA ILE A 16 7.42 0.00 -18.27
C ILE A 16 6.55 -0.78 -17.27
N LEU A 17 6.24 -2.04 -17.56
CA LEU A 17 5.47 -2.86 -16.60
C LEU A 17 6.26 -3.15 -15.32
N GLU A 18 7.59 -3.27 -15.42
CA GLU A 18 8.48 -3.44 -14.29
C GLU A 18 8.59 -2.20 -13.40
N THR A 19 8.42 -1.00 -13.95
CA THR A 19 8.40 0.24 -13.15
C THR A 19 7.06 0.46 -12.44
N VAL A 20 5.95 0.07 -13.07
CA VAL A 20 4.60 0.28 -12.50
C VAL A 20 4.24 -0.81 -11.50
N PHE A 21 4.41 -2.07 -11.90
CA PHE A 21 3.92 -3.23 -11.16
C PHE A 21 5.05 -4.04 -10.54
N ASN A 22 4.85 -4.47 -9.30
CA ASN A 22 5.78 -5.37 -8.61
C ASN A 22 5.74 -6.77 -9.23
N LYS A 23 6.74 -7.61 -8.95
CA LYS A 23 6.88 -8.96 -9.55
C LYS A 23 5.67 -9.86 -9.29
N ASP A 24 5.16 -9.85 -8.06
CA ASP A 24 3.95 -10.57 -7.62
C ASP A 24 2.69 -10.08 -8.34
N GLN A 25 2.58 -8.79 -8.60
CA GLN A 25 1.49 -8.21 -9.40
C GLN A 25 1.56 -8.68 -10.86
N ARG A 26 2.75 -8.73 -11.45
CA ARG A 26 2.95 -9.26 -12.81
C ARG A 26 2.64 -10.75 -12.90
N ASN A 27 3.08 -11.54 -11.92
CA ASN A 27 2.72 -12.94 -11.83
C ASN A 27 1.19 -13.12 -11.75
N PHE A 28 0.52 -12.32 -10.92
CA PHE A 28 -0.94 -12.35 -10.84
C PHE A 28 -1.60 -12.06 -12.19
N MET A 29 -1.12 -11.06 -12.94
CA MET A 29 -1.66 -10.75 -14.28
C MET A 29 -1.46 -11.91 -15.28
N ILE A 30 -0.33 -12.64 -15.19
CA ILE A 30 -0.03 -13.76 -16.08
C ILE A 30 -0.89 -14.98 -15.77
N TYR A 31 -1.02 -15.33 -14.48
CA TYR A 31 -1.66 -16.58 -14.06
C TYR A 31 -3.13 -16.39 -13.66
N ASN A 32 -3.61 -15.15 -13.57
CA ASN A 32 -4.92 -14.76 -13.06
C ASN A 32 -5.26 -15.39 -11.69
N THR A 33 -4.24 -15.70 -10.91
CA THR A 33 -4.40 -16.38 -9.62
C THR A 33 -3.28 -16.01 -8.67
N GLN A 34 -3.62 -15.92 -7.39
CA GLN A 34 -2.66 -15.83 -6.28
C GLN A 34 -2.37 -17.20 -5.66
N LYS A 35 -2.92 -18.30 -6.20
CA LYS A 35 -2.69 -19.64 -5.64
C LYS A 35 -1.18 -19.94 -5.62
N GLY A 36 -0.65 -20.18 -4.42
CA GLY A 36 0.75 -20.52 -4.19
C GLY A 36 1.73 -19.34 -4.10
N THR A 37 1.27 -18.09 -4.19
CA THR A 37 2.14 -16.91 -4.04
C THR A 37 1.52 -15.92 -3.05
N SER A 38 2.36 -15.33 -2.19
CA SER A 38 1.93 -14.26 -1.28
C SER A 38 2.22 -12.90 -1.88
N TRP A 39 1.35 -11.92 -1.60
CA TRP A 39 1.61 -10.52 -1.93
C TRP A 39 2.82 -10.01 -1.18
N SER A 40 3.72 -9.34 -1.89
CA SER A 40 4.88 -8.68 -1.31
C SER A 40 4.48 -7.54 -0.37
N ALA A 41 5.34 -7.22 0.59
CA ALA A 41 5.13 -6.09 1.49
C ALA A 41 4.96 -4.76 0.74
N ASP A 42 5.66 -4.58 -0.38
CA ASP A 42 5.55 -3.39 -1.22
C ASP A 42 4.17 -3.29 -1.89
N THR A 43 3.65 -4.42 -2.39
CA THR A 43 2.30 -4.46 -2.99
C THR A 43 1.23 -4.20 -1.95
N ILE A 44 1.37 -4.80 -0.76
CA ILE A 44 0.48 -4.53 0.38
C ILE A 44 0.52 -3.05 0.77
N THR A 45 1.71 -2.44 0.86
CA THR A 45 1.86 -1.01 1.18
C THR A 45 1.22 -0.11 0.12
N LYS A 46 1.45 -0.38 -1.18
CA LYS A 46 0.78 0.33 -2.28
C LYS A 46 -0.75 0.22 -2.19
N ALA A 47 -1.25 -0.98 -1.93
CA ALA A 47 -2.68 -1.25 -1.82
C ALA A 47 -3.32 -0.56 -0.60
N LEU A 48 -2.66 -0.55 0.56
CA LEU A 48 -3.11 0.17 1.75
C LEU A 48 -3.19 1.68 1.51
N LYS A 49 -2.18 2.26 0.83
CA LYS A 49 -2.19 3.68 0.45
C LYS A 49 -3.40 4.01 -0.43
N LEU A 50 -3.70 3.17 -1.43
CA LEU A 50 -4.88 3.33 -2.27
C LEU A 50 -6.17 3.22 -1.46
N TYR A 51 -6.29 2.19 -0.62
CA TYR A 51 -7.47 1.96 0.22
C TYR A 51 -7.76 3.15 1.15
N VAL A 52 -6.73 3.70 1.79
CA VAL A 52 -6.87 4.89 2.65
C VAL A 52 -7.24 6.13 1.84
N ALA A 53 -6.67 6.31 0.65
CA ALA A 53 -6.91 7.50 -0.17
C ALA A 53 -8.33 7.58 -0.75
N CYS A 54 -8.93 6.46 -1.14
CA CYS A 54 -10.24 6.44 -1.82
C CYS A 54 -11.35 5.68 -1.06
N GLY A 55 -11.03 5.16 0.12
CA GLY A 55 -11.95 4.34 0.92
C GLY A 55 -12.28 2.99 0.28
N GLN A 56 -13.17 2.25 0.94
CA GLN A 56 -13.53 0.90 0.51
C GLN A 56 -14.14 0.86 -0.91
N LYS A 57 -15.13 1.71 -1.18
CA LYS A 57 -15.84 1.72 -2.47
C LYS A 57 -14.91 2.09 -3.63
N GLY A 58 -14.04 3.08 -3.43
CA GLY A 58 -13.03 3.46 -4.44
C GLY A 58 -12.04 2.33 -4.70
N TYR A 59 -11.60 1.65 -3.64
CA TYR A 59 -10.68 0.52 -3.77
C TYR A 59 -11.32 -0.71 -4.46
N GLU A 60 -12.60 -0.97 -4.22
CA GLU A 60 -13.34 -1.98 -4.97
C GLU A 60 -13.37 -1.65 -6.46
N GLU A 61 -13.59 -0.39 -6.81
CA GLU A 61 -13.62 0.05 -8.21
C GLU A 61 -12.28 -0.12 -8.91
N VAL A 62 -11.18 0.24 -8.23
CA VAL A 62 -9.80 -0.05 -8.69
C VAL A 62 -9.64 -1.54 -9.02
N ARG A 63 -10.18 -2.43 -8.19
CA ARG A 63 -10.12 -3.88 -8.43
C ARG A 63 -11.05 -4.35 -9.55
N ARG A 64 -12.23 -3.73 -9.73
CA ARG A 64 -13.15 -4.02 -10.84
C ARG A 64 -12.53 -3.70 -12.20
N GLN A 65 -11.61 -2.74 -12.24
CA GLN A 65 -10.81 -2.41 -13.44
C GLN A 65 -9.67 -3.41 -13.71
N ASN A 66 -9.67 -4.59 -13.08
CA ASN A 66 -8.68 -5.65 -13.23
C ASN A 66 -7.26 -5.26 -12.83
N LEU A 67 -7.09 -4.24 -11.97
CA LEU A 67 -5.78 -3.89 -11.45
C LEU A 67 -5.28 -4.97 -10.46
N PRO A 68 -3.99 -5.37 -10.54
CA PRO A 68 -3.45 -6.51 -9.79
C PRO A 68 -3.19 -6.16 -8.32
N TYR A 69 -4.26 -5.99 -7.54
CA TYR A 69 -4.20 -5.64 -6.13
C TYR A 69 -4.89 -6.68 -5.23
N PRO A 70 -4.42 -6.84 -3.98
CA PRO A 70 -4.98 -7.77 -3.01
C PRO A 70 -6.44 -7.47 -2.70
N SER A 71 -7.16 -8.50 -2.24
CA SER A 71 -8.53 -8.33 -1.74
C SER A 71 -8.58 -7.46 -0.49
N ILE A 72 -9.72 -6.84 -0.23
CA ILE A 72 -9.94 -6.08 1.02
C ILE A 72 -9.72 -6.96 2.24
N ARG A 73 -10.18 -8.22 2.20
CA ARG A 73 -9.95 -9.21 3.27
C ARG A 73 -8.45 -9.40 3.54
N THR A 74 -7.62 -9.46 2.50
CA THR A 74 -6.16 -9.56 2.63
C THR A 74 -5.57 -8.33 3.31
N LEU A 75 -6.05 -7.12 2.95
CA LEU A 75 -5.62 -5.87 3.59
C LEU A 75 -6.03 -5.84 5.07
N GLN A 76 -7.28 -6.19 5.38
CA GLN A 76 -7.78 -6.27 6.75
C GLN A 76 -6.97 -7.26 7.59
N HIS A 77 -6.70 -8.47 7.08
CA HIS A 77 -5.87 -9.45 7.77
C HIS A 77 -4.46 -8.93 8.05
N ARG A 78 -3.88 -8.15 7.14
CA ARG A 78 -2.59 -7.50 7.38
C ARG A 78 -2.66 -6.50 8.53
N ILE A 79 -3.71 -5.67 8.55
CA ILE A 79 -3.92 -4.63 9.58
C ILE A 79 -4.28 -5.26 10.93
N GLN A 80 -4.99 -6.39 10.95
CA GLN A 80 -5.37 -7.10 12.18
C GLN A 80 -4.17 -7.49 13.06
N GLY A 81 -2.97 -7.60 12.49
CA GLY A 81 -1.75 -7.79 13.26
C GLY A 81 -1.35 -6.58 14.11
N LEU A 82 -1.86 -5.39 13.79
CA LEU A 82 -1.64 -4.16 14.55
C LEU A 82 -2.57 -4.14 15.76
N LYS A 83 -1.99 -4.32 16.95
CA LYS A 83 -2.74 -4.34 18.21
C LYS A 83 -2.70 -2.95 18.84
N PHE A 84 -3.87 -2.34 18.99
CA PHE A 84 -4.03 -1.10 19.76
C PHE A 84 -4.50 -1.48 21.16
N LYS A 85 -3.62 -1.31 22.14
CA LYS A 85 -3.93 -1.56 23.55
C LYS A 85 -4.43 -0.27 24.21
N PRO A 86 -5.30 -0.36 25.23
CA PRO A 86 -5.63 0.79 26.06
C PRO A 86 -4.37 1.43 26.65
N GLY A 87 -4.39 2.75 26.80
CA GLY A 87 -3.24 3.53 27.25
C GLY A 87 -2.49 4.19 26.09
N ILE A 88 -1.20 4.47 26.30
CA ILE A 88 -0.37 5.18 25.34
C ILE A 88 0.08 4.22 24.23
N PHE A 89 -0.12 4.62 22.97
CA PHE A 89 0.31 3.83 21.82
C PHE A 89 1.80 4.06 21.53
N GLU A 90 2.68 3.42 22.31
CA GLU A 90 4.13 3.67 22.28
C GLU A 90 4.78 3.52 20.89
N ASP A 91 4.30 2.59 20.07
CA ASP A 91 4.83 2.35 18.73
C ASP A 91 4.76 3.60 17.83
N ILE A 92 3.80 4.51 18.08
CA ILE A 92 3.68 5.77 17.33
C ILE A 92 4.86 6.70 17.58
N PHE A 93 5.49 6.67 18.76
CA PHE A 93 6.59 7.57 19.07
C PHE A 93 7.83 7.27 18.26
N HIS A 94 8.04 6.01 17.86
CA HIS A 94 9.13 5.67 16.95
C HIS A 94 8.94 6.39 15.59
N LEU A 95 7.72 6.38 15.07
CA LEU A 95 7.38 7.06 13.81
C LEU A 95 7.43 8.59 13.96
N LEU A 96 6.91 9.13 15.06
CA LEU A 96 6.96 10.57 15.34
C LEU A 96 8.40 11.06 15.50
N LYS A 97 9.29 10.30 16.13
CA LYS A 97 10.70 10.64 16.26
C LYS A 97 11.38 10.80 14.89
N ILE A 98 11.15 9.86 13.97
CA ILE A 98 11.67 9.95 12.60
C ILE A 98 11.14 11.22 11.91
N LYS A 99 9.86 11.54 12.10
CA LYS A 99 9.24 12.75 11.52
C LYS A 99 9.84 14.03 12.10
N ILE A 100 9.99 14.13 13.42
CA ILE A 100 10.52 15.30 14.15
C ILE A 100 11.99 15.57 13.79
N GLN A 101 12.76 14.54 13.43
CA GLN A 101 14.14 14.74 12.95
C GLN A 101 14.22 15.56 11.66
N MET A 102 13.15 15.62 10.88
CA MET A 102 13.07 16.42 9.65
C MET A 102 12.60 17.86 9.90
N PHE A 103 12.24 18.20 11.14
CA PHE A 103 11.63 19.48 11.50
C PHE A 103 12.69 20.49 11.98
N ASN A 104 12.48 21.74 11.60
CA ASN A 104 13.16 22.88 12.18
C ASN A 104 12.74 23.07 13.64
N SER A 105 13.50 23.87 14.39
CA SER A 105 13.20 24.10 15.81
C SER A 105 11.83 24.74 16.04
N GLU A 106 11.37 25.63 15.14
CA GLU A 106 10.05 26.24 15.30
C GLU A 106 8.91 25.24 15.11
N GLU A 107 9.09 24.24 14.24
CA GLU A 107 8.07 23.23 13.88
C GLU A 107 7.88 22.16 14.97
N LYS A 108 8.75 22.13 15.99
CA LYS A 108 8.69 21.16 17.10
C LYS A 108 7.70 21.53 18.19
N HIS A 109 7.19 22.76 18.18
CA HIS A 109 6.17 23.20 19.13
C HIS A 109 4.83 22.51 18.80
N ALA A 110 4.26 21.80 19.77
CA ALA A 110 3.01 21.07 19.61
C ALA A 110 2.11 21.28 20.84
N VAL A 111 0.80 21.25 20.62
CA VAL A 111 -0.22 21.30 21.67
C VAL A 111 -1.02 20.00 21.60
N LEU A 112 -1.21 19.36 22.75
CA LEU A 112 -2.04 18.16 22.87
C LEU A 112 -3.43 18.57 23.33
N LEU A 113 -4.41 18.39 22.46
CA LEU A 113 -5.83 18.60 22.75
C LEU A 113 -6.50 17.22 22.85
N ILE A 114 -7.28 17.01 23.91
CA ILE A 114 -7.94 15.74 24.21
C ILE A 114 -9.40 16.03 24.56
N ASP A 115 -10.31 15.23 24.01
CA ASP A 115 -11.74 15.25 24.31
C ASP A 115 -12.28 13.82 24.26
N GLU A 116 -13.43 13.58 24.90
CA GLU A 116 -14.05 12.26 25.00
C GLU A 116 -15.17 12.09 23.98
N ILE A 117 -15.23 10.93 23.31
CA ILE A 117 -16.32 10.58 22.39
C ILE A 117 -17.25 9.60 23.10
N ASN A 118 -18.49 10.01 23.33
CA ASN A 118 -19.55 9.11 23.80
C ASN A 118 -20.02 8.24 22.63
N GLN A 119 -19.90 6.91 22.77
CA GLN A 119 -20.50 5.97 21.83
C GLN A 119 -21.94 5.69 22.28
N THR A 120 -22.93 6.11 21.48
CA THR A 120 -24.36 5.75 21.63
C THR A 120 -24.62 4.29 21.31
#